data_AF-A0A922LRR4-F1
#
_entry.id   AF-A0A922LRR4-F1
#
_cell.length_a   1.000
_cell.length_b   1.000
_cell.length_c   1.000
_cell.angle_alpha   90.00
_cell.angle_beta   90.00
_cell.angle_gamma   90.00
#
_symmetry.space_group_name_H-M   'P 1'
#
loop_
_entity.id
_entity.type
_entity.pdbx_description
1 polymer ?
#
loop_
_entity_poly.entity_id
_entity_poly.type
_entity_poly.pdbx_seq_one_letter_code
_entity_poly.pdbx_strand_id
1 'polypeptide(L)'
;MDKLRLLFSQLTSLLPSSDFSDPDPCIRLREGVEAYVQKSNDENLLFDLNGTEVHEAFYLCCLNFLHACNDLYESNAANDSADIPIFSVFQEKKLSSCLQFVVAYGVYPLLETGVSLPLSMRLENYEKFICPRKEKDEERIEKLMKIIKCLLSLRQSKSFQLQRLVSTTSFLGDLIASLFQSAFGMDSYLRSNDFTSERVSSLMAYIRESRKILWKLLLELPRHIAMKELMILQGGTQIRVKGAVQLPKAPIWLRKSCGRLLSRLLVHPVVINNTNVEKSGNAHNLGVRSLLLASLSLCPGILPSTGPITSIDPRIQPKMISTLANILTTIPEFLHNSSDDLTSRSSYEKYFSLVSVQLLEIINAKINTTPNTQTDSLAVAHFFYNVAIKSVHDLCQKSSEINGNDDNIGKKLLLWPLIGLLRKFCQISSVVSEKELVKDNCKFSHFLFSFYICPFCIEEIYDTTKQ
;
A
#
# COMPACT_ATOMS: atom_id res chain seq x y z
N MET A 1 31.31 -21.24 6.08
CA MET A 1 32.04 -20.12 5.44
C MET A 1 32.48 -20.44 4.02
N ASP A 2 33.04 -21.62 3.72
CA ASP A 2 33.54 -21.93 2.37
C ASP A 2 32.46 -22.02 1.28
N LYS A 3 31.28 -22.58 1.60
CA LYS A 3 30.12 -22.59 0.68
C LYS A 3 29.64 -21.18 0.31
N LEU A 4 29.63 -20.26 1.29
CA LEU A 4 29.24 -18.86 1.06
C LEU A 4 30.25 -18.15 0.15
N ARG A 5 31.56 -18.38 0.35
CA ARG A 5 32.61 -17.85 -0.52
C ARG A 5 32.47 -18.37 -1.95
N LEU A 6 32.16 -19.65 -2.12
CA LEU A 6 31.91 -20.25 -3.44
C LEU A 6 30.71 -19.60 -4.14
N LEU A 7 29.57 -19.45 -3.45
CA LEU A 7 28.39 -18.78 -4.02
C LEU A 7 28.69 -17.35 -4.47
N PHE A 8 29.38 -16.56 -3.65
CA PHE A 8 29.71 -15.18 -4.03
C PHE A 8 30.78 -15.10 -5.14
N SER A 9 31.64 -16.12 -5.27
CA SER A 9 32.54 -16.25 -6.42
C SER A 9 31.75 -16.53 -7.71
N GLN A 10 30.73 -17.39 -7.65
CA GLN A 10 29.80 -17.64 -8.76
C GLN A 10 29.03 -16.38 -9.15
N LEU A 11 28.46 -15.66 -8.18
CA LEU A 11 27.77 -14.39 -8.42
C LEU A 11 28.69 -13.34 -9.04
N THR A 12 29.96 -13.30 -8.62
CA THR A 12 30.93 -12.33 -9.17
C THR A 12 31.23 -12.60 -10.64
N SER A 13 31.20 -13.86 -11.10
CA SER A 13 31.26 -14.17 -12.53
C SER A 13 29.97 -13.84 -13.28
N LEU A 14 28.81 -13.89 -12.63
CA LEU A 14 27.53 -13.59 -13.26
C LEU A 14 27.33 -12.08 -13.45
N LEU A 15 27.59 -11.28 -12.41
CA LEU A 15 27.29 -9.85 -12.43
C LEU A 15 28.32 -9.05 -13.25
N PRO A 16 27.88 -8.21 -14.20
CA PRO A 16 28.79 -7.36 -14.95
C PRO A 16 29.51 -6.33 -14.05
N SER A 17 30.69 -5.88 -14.48
CA SER A 17 31.45 -4.82 -13.79
C SER A 17 30.73 -3.46 -13.86
N SER A 18 31.03 -2.58 -12.91
CA SER A 18 30.44 -1.23 -12.84
C SER A 18 30.74 -0.37 -14.07
N ASP A 19 31.85 -0.63 -14.75
CA ASP A 19 32.35 0.16 -15.89
C ASP A 19 31.73 -0.31 -17.22
N PHE A 20 30.42 -0.51 -17.20
CA PHE A 20 29.64 -1.04 -18.32
C PHE A 20 29.61 -0.06 -19.49
N SER A 21 30.40 -0.31 -20.54
CA SER A 21 30.52 0.53 -21.73
C SER A 21 30.52 -0.24 -23.06
N ASP A 22 30.22 -1.55 -23.03
CA ASP A 22 30.22 -2.36 -24.25
C ASP A 22 29.06 -2.01 -25.20
N PRO A 23 29.26 -2.11 -26.52
CA PRO A 23 28.27 -1.75 -27.54
C PRO A 23 27.09 -2.73 -27.63
N ASP A 24 27.22 -3.98 -27.18
CA ASP A 24 26.12 -4.94 -27.07
C ASP A 24 26.06 -5.57 -25.66
N PRO A 25 25.06 -5.22 -24.82
CA PRO A 25 24.92 -5.77 -23.48
C PRO A 25 24.67 -7.29 -23.46
N CYS A 26 24.12 -7.87 -24.53
CA CYS A 26 23.78 -9.29 -24.58
C CYS A 26 25.00 -10.21 -24.55
N ILE A 27 26.13 -9.78 -25.13
CA ILE A 27 27.36 -10.59 -25.16
C ILE A 27 27.88 -10.82 -23.74
N ARG A 28 27.95 -9.76 -22.93
CA ARG A 28 28.42 -9.86 -21.54
C ARG A 28 27.47 -10.65 -20.64
N LEU A 29 26.17 -10.50 -20.84
CA LEU A 29 25.19 -11.30 -20.09
C LEU A 29 25.38 -12.79 -20.40
N ARG A 30 25.63 -13.14 -21.67
CA ARG A 30 25.91 -14.53 -22.08
C ARG A 30 27.18 -15.07 -21.43
N GLU A 31 28.30 -14.33 -21.50
CA GLU A 31 29.56 -14.70 -20.85
C GLU A 31 29.38 -14.95 -19.35
N GLY A 32 28.59 -14.07 -18.68
CA GLY A 32 28.28 -14.21 -17.26
C GLY A 32 27.45 -15.45 -16.94
N VAL A 33 26.44 -15.76 -17.77
CA VAL A 33 25.62 -16.98 -17.64
C VAL A 33 26.48 -18.23 -17.82
N GLU A 34 27.27 -18.29 -18.89
CA GLU A 34 28.14 -19.44 -19.17
C GLU A 34 29.14 -19.67 -18.02
N ALA A 35 29.78 -18.61 -17.52
CA ALA A 35 30.70 -18.69 -16.40
C ALA A 35 30.01 -19.09 -15.08
N TYR A 36 28.77 -18.64 -14.84
CA TYR A 36 27.99 -19.04 -13.67
C TYR A 36 27.63 -20.53 -13.72
N VAL A 37 27.09 -21.00 -14.85
CA VAL A 37 26.65 -22.40 -15.04
C VAL A 37 27.82 -23.37 -14.91
N GLN A 38 28.97 -23.05 -15.53
CA GLN A 38 30.18 -23.86 -15.40
C GLN A 38 30.65 -24.00 -13.94
N LYS A 39 30.47 -22.96 -13.12
CA LYS A 39 30.89 -22.97 -11.71
C LYS A 39 29.82 -23.52 -10.76
N SER A 40 28.54 -23.45 -11.11
CA SER A 40 27.45 -23.97 -10.28
C SER A 40 27.31 -25.48 -10.40
N ASN A 41 27.59 -26.03 -11.59
CA ASN A 41 27.44 -27.45 -11.91
C ASN A 41 26.04 -28.00 -11.57
N ASP A 42 25.01 -27.17 -11.76
CA ASP A 42 23.61 -27.49 -11.50
C ASP A 42 22.92 -27.94 -12.79
N GLU A 43 22.67 -29.25 -12.92
CA GLU A 43 22.05 -29.85 -14.10
C GLU A 43 20.60 -29.39 -14.32
N ASN A 44 19.86 -29.11 -13.24
CA ASN A 44 18.48 -28.63 -13.35
C ASN A 44 18.44 -27.21 -13.92
N LEU A 45 19.39 -26.36 -13.49
CA LEU A 45 19.55 -25.03 -14.06
C LEU A 45 19.87 -25.13 -15.55
N LEU A 46 20.80 -26.00 -15.95
CA LEU A 46 21.16 -26.16 -17.36
C LEU A 46 19.95 -26.55 -18.23
N PHE A 47 19.08 -27.42 -17.71
CA PHE A 47 17.83 -27.79 -18.38
C PHE A 47 16.88 -26.59 -18.53
N ASP A 48 16.67 -25.83 -17.46
CA ASP A 48 15.80 -24.64 -17.44
C ASP A 48 16.30 -23.52 -18.38
N LEU A 49 17.61 -23.44 -18.64
CA LEU A 49 18.21 -22.44 -19.52
C LEU A 49 18.10 -22.78 -21.02
N ASN A 50 17.88 -24.05 -21.36
CA ASN A 50 17.93 -24.50 -22.75
C ASN A 50 16.81 -23.87 -23.58
N GLY A 51 17.18 -23.20 -24.69
CA GLY A 51 16.23 -22.51 -25.57
C GLY A 51 15.71 -21.17 -25.05
N THR A 52 16.21 -20.67 -23.92
CA THR A 52 15.82 -19.36 -23.38
C THR A 52 16.65 -18.22 -23.99
N GLU A 53 16.06 -17.02 -24.01
CA GLU A 53 16.80 -15.81 -24.43
C GLU A 53 17.83 -15.41 -23.37
N VAL A 54 18.92 -14.74 -23.78
CA VAL A 54 20.06 -14.45 -22.91
C VAL A 54 19.67 -13.69 -21.64
N HIS A 55 18.75 -12.72 -21.72
CA HIS A 55 18.29 -11.98 -20.54
C HIS A 55 17.44 -12.84 -19.60
N GLU A 56 16.69 -13.80 -20.15
CA GLU A 56 15.89 -14.75 -19.39
C GLU A 56 16.79 -15.73 -18.65
N ALA A 57 17.75 -16.30 -19.37
CA ALA A 57 18.81 -17.12 -18.81
C ALA A 57 19.53 -16.40 -17.66
N PHE A 58 19.86 -15.11 -17.85
CA PHE A 58 20.55 -14.30 -16.86
C PHE A 58 19.75 -14.16 -15.56
N TYR A 59 18.48 -13.74 -15.62
CA TYR A 59 17.70 -13.60 -14.38
C TYR A 59 17.42 -14.96 -13.73
N LEU A 60 17.29 -16.05 -14.50
CA LEU A 60 17.14 -17.40 -13.95
C LEU A 60 18.38 -17.82 -13.14
N CYS A 61 19.58 -17.53 -13.63
CA CYS A 61 20.81 -17.71 -12.84
C CYS A 61 20.81 -16.85 -11.56
N CYS A 62 20.33 -15.60 -11.63
CA CYS A 62 20.17 -14.75 -10.44
C CYS A 62 19.18 -15.35 -9.43
N LEU A 63 18.04 -15.90 -9.88
CA LEU A 63 17.07 -16.56 -9.01
C LEU A 63 17.68 -17.81 -8.35
N ASN A 64 18.38 -18.64 -9.11
CA ASN A 64 19.07 -19.83 -8.59
C ASN A 64 20.07 -19.45 -7.48
N PHE A 65 20.87 -18.40 -7.70
CA PHE A 65 21.79 -17.88 -6.68
C PHE A 65 21.05 -17.41 -5.41
N LEU A 66 19.94 -16.68 -5.56
CA LEU A 66 19.17 -16.16 -4.43
C LEU A 66 18.51 -17.28 -3.61
N HIS A 67 18.00 -18.32 -4.28
CA HIS A 67 17.51 -19.53 -3.62
C HIS A 67 18.62 -20.23 -2.83
N ALA A 68 19.79 -20.46 -3.46
CA ALA A 68 20.94 -21.05 -2.78
C ALA A 68 21.38 -20.24 -1.54
N CYS A 69 21.32 -18.90 -1.60
CA CYS A 69 21.60 -18.05 -0.45
C CYS A 69 20.59 -18.25 0.70
N ASN A 70 19.30 -18.36 0.39
CA ASN A 70 18.27 -18.60 1.39
C ASN A 70 18.42 -19.99 2.03
N ASP A 71 18.64 -21.03 1.21
CA ASP A 71 18.78 -22.41 1.67
C ASP A 71 20.03 -22.60 2.54
N LEU A 72 21.15 -21.97 2.16
CA LEU A 72 22.34 -21.94 3.00
C LEU A 72 22.06 -21.28 4.35
N TYR A 73 21.24 -20.23 4.42
CA TYR A 73 20.89 -19.63 5.69
C TYR A 73 19.99 -20.55 6.52
N GLU A 74 18.95 -21.13 5.93
CA GLU A 74 18.03 -22.03 6.62
C GLU A 74 18.73 -23.25 7.21
N SER A 75 19.68 -23.83 6.47
CA SER A 75 20.51 -24.95 6.95
C SER A 75 21.47 -24.59 8.09
N ASN A 76 21.98 -23.35 8.13
CA ASN A 76 22.86 -22.88 9.20
C ASN A 76 22.10 -22.33 10.42
N ALA A 77 20.86 -21.89 10.24
CA ALA A 77 20.00 -21.34 11.30
C ALA A 77 19.46 -22.41 12.28
N ALA A 78 19.81 -23.69 12.11
CA ALA A 78 19.65 -24.72 13.13
C ALA A 78 20.57 -24.50 14.35
N ASN A 79 21.53 -23.58 14.27
CA ASN A 79 22.48 -23.22 15.32
C ASN A 79 22.18 -21.81 15.89
N ASP A 80 21.07 -21.66 16.62
CA ASP A 80 20.68 -20.67 17.65
C ASP A 80 21.30 -19.24 17.74
N SER A 81 21.82 -18.65 16.66
CA SER A 81 22.35 -17.28 16.66
C SER A 81 21.74 -16.45 15.53
N ALA A 82 20.44 -16.16 15.66
CA ALA A 82 19.64 -15.46 14.65
C ALA A 82 20.07 -13.99 14.38
N ASP A 83 20.94 -13.41 15.21
CA ASP A 83 21.26 -11.97 15.19
C ASP A 83 22.67 -11.63 14.67
N ILE A 84 23.48 -12.61 14.26
CA ILE A 84 24.83 -12.32 13.73
C ILE A 84 24.73 -12.02 12.22
N PRO A 85 25.21 -10.86 11.76
CA PRO A 85 25.29 -10.55 10.33
C PRO A 85 26.16 -11.59 9.61
N ILE A 86 25.55 -12.33 8.68
CA ILE A 86 26.23 -13.38 7.90
C ILE A 86 26.86 -12.79 6.64
N PHE A 87 26.25 -11.76 6.06
CA PHE A 87 26.76 -11.10 4.87
C PHE A 87 27.54 -9.83 5.23
N SER A 88 28.69 -9.64 4.60
CA SER A 88 29.41 -8.35 4.67
C SER A 88 28.66 -7.26 3.90
N VAL A 89 28.95 -5.99 4.21
CA VAL A 89 28.37 -4.84 3.49
C VAL A 89 28.60 -4.94 1.96
N PHE A 90 29.74 -5.47 1.54
CA PHE A 90 30.03 -5.69 0.12
C PHE A 90 29.12 -6.77 -0.49
N GLN A 91 28.89 -7.87 0.23
CA GLN A 91 28.00 -8.95 -0.19
C GLN A 91 26.55 -8.49 -0.26
N GLU A 92 26.09 -7.66 0.68
CA GLU A 92 24.75 -7.07 0.64
C GLU A 92 24.54 -6.18 -0.59
N LYS A 93 25.54 -5.37 -0.98
CA LYS A 93 25.48 -4.58 -2.21
C LYS A 93 25.37 -5.45 -3.46
N LYS A 94 26.11 -6.56 -3.49
CA LYS A 94 26.05 -7.54 -4.58
C LYS A 94 24.70 -8.26 -4.64
N LEU A 95 24.12 -8.62 -3.49
CA LEU A 95 22.77 -9.18 -3.39
C LEU A 95 21.71 -8.20 -3.91
N SER A 96 21.79 -6.94 -3.48
CA SER A 96 20.90 -5.88 -3.98
C SER A 96 21.03 -5.72 -5.50
N SER A 97 22.26 -5.68 -6.02
CA SER A 97 22.52 -5.58 -7.47
C SER A 97 21.94 -6.78 -8.23
N CYS A 98 22.13 -8.00 -7.71
CA CYS A 98 21.54 -9.22 -8.27
C CYS A 98 20.01 -9.10 -8.39
N LEU A 99 19.35 -8.58 -7.34
CA LEU A 99 17.91 -8.39 -7.34
C LEU A 99 17.45 -7.25 -8.28
N GLN A 100 18.26 -6.21 -8.47
CA GLN A 100 18.01 -5.18 -9.50
C GLN A 100 17.95 -5.82 -10.90
N PHE A 101 18.85 -6.75 -11.21
CA PHE A 101 18.82 -7.48 -12.48
C PHE A 101 17.60 -8.40 -12.62
N VAL A 102 17.22 -9.12 -11.56
CA VAL A 102 15.98 -9.91 -11.55
C VAL A 102 14.76 -9.04 -11.84
N VAL A 103 14.71 -7.85 -11.26
CA VAL A 103 13.62 -6.91 -11.51
C VAL A 103 13.68 -6.37 -12.93
N ALA A 104 14.84 -5.92 -13.41
CA ALA A 104 14.97 -5.29 -14.70
C ALA A 104 14.76 -6.25 -15.89
N TYR A 105 15.26 -7.49 -15.79
CA TYR A 105 15.18 -8.49 -16.86
C TYR A 105 14.09 -9.55 -16.65
N GLY A 106 13.65 -9.78 -15.42
CA GLY A 106 12.60 -10.77 -15.12
C GLY A 106 11.24 -10.13 -14.87
N VAL A 107 11.15 -9.11 -14.02
CA VAL A 107 9.85 -8.51 -13.65
C VAL A 107 9.34 -7.58 -14.75
N TYR A 108 10.10 -6.53 -15.09
CA TYR A 108 9.62 -5.45 -15.96
C TYR A 108 9.21 -5.88 -17.36
N PRO A 109 9.90 -6.81 -18.03
CA PRO A 109 9.50 -7.28 -19.36
C PRO A 109 8.18 -8.06 -19.34
N LEU A 110 7.81 -8.61 -18.18
CA LEU A 110 6.59 -9.39 -17.94
C LEU A 110 5.42 -8.54 -17.40
N LEU A 111 5.65 -7.27 -17.03
CA LEU A 111 4.60 -6.36 -16.58
C LEU A 111 3.98 -5.58 -17.75
N GLU A 112 2.66 -5.35 -17.67
CA GLU A 112 2.01 -4.38 -18.55
C GLU A 112 2.50 -2.95 -18.26
N THR A 113 2.41 -2.10 -19.28
CA THR A 113 2.77 -0.69 -19.19
C THR A 113 2.02 -0.01 -18.04
N GLY A 114 2.77 0.58 -17.11
CA GLY A 114 2.23 1.35 -15.99
C GLY A 114 1.80 0.53 -14.77
N VAL A 115 2.09 -0.78 -14.73
CA VAL A 115 1.78 -1.62 -13.55
C VAL A 115 2.76 -1.41 -12.39
N SER A 116 4.02 -1.10 -12.66
CA SER A 116 5.02 -0.72 -11.65
C SER A 116 5.56 0.68 -11.91
N LEU A 117 6.26 1.24 -10.92
CA LEU A 117 6.99 2.49 -11.02
C LEU A 117 8.04 2.38 -12.16
N PRO A 118 8.30 3.36 -13.03
CA PRO A 118 9.33 3.21 -14.07
C PRO A 118 10.74 2.95 -13.51
N LEU A 119 11.56 2.16 -14.21
CA LEU A 119 12.97 1.94 -13.83
C LEU A 119 13.75 3.24 -13.75
N SER A 120 13.43 4.22 -14.62
CA SER A 120 14.05 5.55 -14.61
C SER A 120 13.83 6.34 -13.32
N MET A 121 12.84 5.96 -12.50
CA MET A 121 12.59 6.59 -11.20
C MET A 121 13.28 5.86 -10.04
N ARG A 122 13.98 4.75 -10.29
CA ARG A 122 14.51 3.86 -9.24
C ARG A 122 15.93 3.38 -9.45
N LEU A 123 16.37 3.26 -10.70
CA LEU A 123 17.69 2.77 -11.06
C LEU A 123 18.48 3.85 -11.79
N GLU A 124 19.72 4.04 -11.34
CA GLU A 124 20.74 4.75 -12.10
C GLU A 124 21.12 3.91 -13.33
N ASN A 125 21.42 4.58 -14.46
CA ASN A 125 21.75 3.93 -15.73
C ASN A 125 20.66 2.97 -16.27
N TYR A 126 19.38 3.22 -15.98
CA TYR A 126 18.25 2.39 -16.42
C TYR A 126 18.24 2.04 -17.92
N GLU A 127 18.82 2.93 -18.75
CA GLU A 127 18.93 2.78 -20.21
C GLU A 127 19.70 1.53 -20.63
N LYS A 128 20.62 1.07 -19.77
CA LYS A 128 21.42 -0.14 -19.98
C LYS A 128 20.63 -1.44 -19.73
N PHE A 129 19.42 -1.33 -19.18
CA PHE A 129 18.59 -2.45 -18.78
C PHE A 129 17.26 -2.52 -19.55
N ILE A 130 17.18 -1.85 -20.72
CA ILE A 130 15.98 -1.86 -21.56
C ILE A 130 15.90 -3.21 -22.29
N CYS A 131 15.13 -4.12 -21.72
CA CYS A 131 14.73 -5.34 -22.41
C CYS A 131 13.44 -5.08 -23.22
N PRO A 132 13.33 -5.58 -24.48
CA PRO A 132 12.08 -5.53 -25.22
C PRO A 132 10.96 -6.19 -24.43
N ARG A 133 9.80 -5.55 -24.37
CA ARG A 133 8.62 -6.09 -23.70
C ARG A 133 7.99 -7.18 -24.55
N LYS A 134 7.70 -8.33 -23.93
CA LYS A 134 6.93 -9.40 -24.58
C LYS A 134 5.45 -9.21 -24.24
N GLU A 135 4.74 -8.43 -25.07
CA GLU A 135 3.33 -8.09 -24.85
C GLU A 135 2.38 -9.29 -24.86
N LYS A 136 2.79 -10.46 -25.37
CA LYS A 136 1.98 -11.70 -25.41
C LYS A 136 2.84 -12.94 -25.17
N ASP A 137 3.29 -13.13 -23.94
CA ASP A 137 3.96 -14.36 -23.51
C ASP A 137 2.95 -15.27 -22.78
N GLU A 138 2.71 -16.47 -23.32
CA GLU A 138 1.81 -17.47 -22.75
C GLU A 138 2.29 -18.02 -21.40
N GLU A 139 3.60 -17.95 -21.15
CA GLU A 139 4.27 -18.41 -19.94
C GLU A 139 4.48 -17.26 -18.95
N ARG A 140 4.03 -16.04 -19.27
CA ARG A 140 4.24 -14.83 -18.45
C ARG A 140 3.94 -15.06 -16.98
N ILE A 141 2.79 -15.66 -16.66
CA ILE A 141 2.41 -15.87 -15.27
C ILE A 141 3.28 -16.92 -14.59
N GLU A 142 3.72 -17.95 -15.29
CA GLU A 142 4.59 -18.97 -14.72
C GLU A 142 5.97 -18.38 -14.40
N LYS A 143 6.52 -17.60 -15.33
CA LYS A 143 7.77 -16.85 -15.15
C LYS A 143 7.66 -15.86 -13.99
N LEU A 144 6.59 -15.04 -13.94
CA LEU A 144 6.32 -14.15 -12.81
C LEU A 144 6.17 -14.92 -11.50
N MET A 145 5.49 -16.08 -11.51
CA MET A 145 5.30 -16.89 -10.32
C MET A 145 6.60 -17.52 -9.81
N LYS A 146 7.56 -17.88 -10.67
CA LYS A 146 8.91 -18.26 -10.25
C LYS A 146 9.59 -17.11 -9.50
N ILE A 147 9.53 -15.89 -10.04
CA ILE A 147 10.13 -14.69 -9.40
C ILE A 147 9.42 -14.36 -8.08
N ILE A 148 8.08 -14.36 -8.06
CA ILE A 148 7.26 -14.08 -6.86
C ILE A 148 7.62 -15.04 -5.74
N LYS A 149 7.76 -16.35 -6.02
CA LYS A 149 8.13 -17.35 -5.02
C LYS A 149 9.51 -17.07 -4.43
N CYS A 150 10.50 -16.70 -5.24
CA CYS A 150 11.83 -16.31 -4.77
C CYS A 150 11.78 -15.06 -3.88
N LEU A 151 11.07 -14.01 -4.29
CA LEU A 151 10.91 -12.79 -3.49
C LEU A 151 10.20 -13.06 -2.15
N LEU A 152 9.20 -13.94 -2.15
CA LEU A 152 8.52 -14.36 -0.93
C LEU A 152 9.43 -15.16 0.00
N SER A 153 10.24 -16.09 -0.53
CA SER A 153 11.19 -16.85 0.30
C SER A 153 12.23 -15.93 0.93
N LEU A 154 12.74 -14.95 0.18
CA LEU A 154 13.65 -13.93 0.75
C LEU A 154 12.98 -13.10 1.86
N ARG A 155 11.72 -12.70 1.67
CA ARG A 155 10.95 -11.96 2.69
C ARG A 155 10.63 -12.79 3.93
N GLN A 156 10.43 -14.09 3.78
CA GLN A 156 10.12 -15.02 4.86
C GLN A 156 11.37 -15.66 5.48
N SER A 157 12.54 -15.38 4.91
CA SER A 157 13.83 -15.87 5.38
C SER A 157 14.05 -15.53 6.84
N LYS A 158 14.71 -16.39 7.61
CA LYS A 158 15.14 -16.08 8.98
C LYS A 158 16.24 -15.00 9.03
N SER A 159 16.87 -14.67 7.90
CA SER A 159 17.91 -13.65 7.82
C SER A 159 17.33 -12.25 7.67
N PHE A 160 17.53 -11.38 8.65
CA PHE A 160 17.13 -9.97 8.52
C PHE A 160 17.77 -9.28 7.29
N GLN A 161 19.02 -9.64 6.94
CA GLN A 161 19.72 -9.08 5.78
C GLN A 161 19.04 -9.46 4.46
N LEU A 162 18.52 -10.69 4.33
CA LEU A 162 17.76 -11.13 3.16
C LEU A 162 16.34 -10.54 3.16
N GLN A 163 15.66 -10.52 4.32
CA GLN A 163 14.34 -9.86 4.44
C GLN A 163 14.39 -8.40 4.01
N ARG A 164 15.47 -7.69 4.38
CA ARG A 164 15.68 -6.27 4.07
C ARG A 164 15.78 -6.00 2.57
N LEU A 165 16.18 -6.97 1.75
CA LEU A 165 16.13 -6.85 0.29
C LEU A 165 14.69 -6.63 -0.18
N VAL A 166 13.70 -7.32 0.40
CA VAL A 166 12.28 -7.20 0.04
C VAL A 166 11.53 -6.32 1.05
N SER A 167 12.18 -5.22 1.45
CA SER A 167 11.60 -4.21 2.34
C SER A 167 10.91 -3.08 1.55
N THR A 168 10.22 -2.21 2.28
CA THR A 168 9.42 -1.08 1.77
C THR A 168 10.23 -0.04 1.00
N THR A 169 11.52 0.07 1.29
CA THR A 169 12.45 0.99 0.60
C THR A 169 13.17 0.34 -0.58
N SER A 170 12.91 -0.94 -0.83
CA SER A 170 13.65 -1.77 -1.78
C SER A 170 12.68 -2.40 -2.79
N PHE A 171 12.58 -3.74 -2.84
CA PHE A 171 11.85 -4.46 -3.90
C PHE A 171 10.44 -4.92 -3.51
N LEU A 172 9.89 -4.46 -2.38
CA LEU A 172 8.52 -4.80 -1.99
C LEU A 172 7.50 -4.32 -3.03
N GLY A 173 7.68 -3.12 -3.58
CA GLY A 173 6.79 -2.58 -4.62
C GLY A 173 6.77 -3.46 -5.87
N ASP A 174 7.90 -4.05 -6.27
CA ASP A 174 8.00 -4.96 -7.41
C ASP A 174 7.30 -6.30 -7.15
N LEU A 175 7.44 -6.84 -5.93
CA LEU A 175 6.72 -8.04 -5.52
C LEU A 175 5.20 -7.80 -5.59
N ILE A 176 4.73 -6.68 -5.04
CA ILE A 176 3.30 -6.34 -5.06
C ILE A 176 2.83 -6.13 -6.51
N ALA A 177 3.57 -5.40 -7.34
CA ALA A 177 3.25 -5.18 -8.75
C ALA A 177 3.15 -6.51 -9.53
N SER A 178 4.10 -7.41 -9.32
CA SER A 178 4.11 -8.76 -9.92
C SER A 178 2.89 -9.57 -9.49
N LEU A 179 2.55 -9.54 -8.21
CA LEU A 179 1.35 -10.18 -7.68
C LEU A 179 0.07 -9.59 -8.29
N PHE A 180 0.00 -8.27 -8.49
CA PHE A 180 -1.15 -7.64 -9.16
C PHE A 180 -1.28 -8.06 -10.63
N GLN A 181 -0.18 -8.07 -11.37
CA GLN A 181 -0.16 -8.53 -12.76
C GLN A 181 -0.66 -9.98 -12.86
N SER A 182 -0.15 -10.88 -12.01
CA SER A 182 -0.58 -12.29 -11.97
C SER A 182 -2.01 -12.48 -11.45
N ALA A 183 -2.48 -11.64 -10.52
CA ALA A 183 -3.81 -11.77 -9.91
C ALA A 183 -4.96 -11.16 -10.74
N PHE A 184 -4.68 -10.13 -11.54
CA PHE A 184 -5.74 -9.33 -12.20
C PHE A 184 -5.41 -8.89 -13.63
N GLY A 185 -4.14 -8.85 -14.02
CA GLY A 185 -3.76 -8.40 -15.37
C GLY A 185 -4.13 -9.39 -16.47
N MET A 186 -4.21 -10.69 -16.15
CA MET A 186 -4.48 -11.74 -17.12
C MET A 186 -5.94 -11.88 -17.56
N ASP A 187 -6.89 -11.26 -16.88
CA ASP A 187 -8.33 -11.47 -17.15
C ASP A 187 -8.72 -11.09 -18.60
N SER A 188 -8.02 -10.12 -19.19
CA SER A 188 -8.22 -9.73 -20.60
C SER A 188 -7.59 -10.75 -21.57
N TYR A 189 -6.37 -11.19 -21.27
CA TYR A 189 -5.60 -12.16 -22.05
C TYR A 189 -6.27 -13.53 -22.13
N LEU A 190 -6.86 -14.00 -21.04
CA LEU A 190 -7.62 -15.25 -20.99
C LEU A 190 -8.92 -15.21 -21.81
N ARG A 191 -9.48 -14.02 -22.03
CA ARG A 191 -10.71 -13.85 -22.83
C ARG A 191 -10.44 -13.67 -24.31
N SER A 192 -9.25 -13.23 -24.69
CA SER A 192 -8.89 -12.92 -26.07
C SER A 192 -8.26 -14.07 -26.85
N ASN A 193 -7.78 -15.11 -26.16
CA ASN A 193 -7.06 -16.22 -26.77
C ASN A 193 -7.80 -17.54 -26.57
N ASP A 194 -7.77 -18.38 -27.60
CA ASP A 194 -8.38 -19.70 -27.60
C ASP A 194 -7.47 -20.73 -26.91
N PHE A 195 -7.46 -20.71 -25.58
CA PHE A 195 -6.74 -21.71 -24.78
C PHE A 195 -7.56 -22.99 -24.59
N THR A 196 -6.85 -24.12 -24.44
CA THR A 196 -7.49 -25.37 -24.01
C THR A 196 -8.05 -25.23 -22.59
N SER A 197 -9.11 -25.99 -22.27
CA SER A 197 -9.74 -25.97 -20.95
C SER A 197 -8.74 -26.27 -19.81
N GLU A 198 -7.81 -27.19 -20.05
CA GLU A 198 -6.74 -27.55 -19.11
C GLU A 198 -5.78 -26.37 -18.85
N ARG A 199 -5.37 -25.67 -19.91
CA ARG A 199 -4.50 -24.48 -19.80
C ARG A 199 -5.19 -23.35 -19.06
N VAL A 200 -6.47 -23.10 -19.31
CA VAL A 200 -7.25 -22.10 -18.56
C VAL A 200 -7.31 -22.49 -17.08
N SER A 201 -7.54 -23.77 -16.78
CA SER A 201 -7.60 -24.24 -15.39
C SER A 201 -6.29 -24.04 -14.64
N SER A 202 -5.15 -24.35 -15.26
CA SER A 202 -3.82 -24.16 -14.65
C SER A 202 -3.49 -22.67 -14.43
N LEU A 203 -3.74 -21.82 -15.43
CA LEU A 203 -3.56 -20.37 -15.31
C LEU A 203 -4.45 -19.78 -14.21
N MET A 204 -5.70 -20.25 -14.13
CA MET A 204 -6.63 -19.85 -13.07
C MET A 204 -6.17 -20.30 -11.68
N ALA A 205 -5.42 -21.38 -11.55
CA ALA A 205 -4.81 -21.77 -10.27
C ALA A 205 -3.77 -20.74 -9.82
N TYR A 206 -2.88 -20.30 -10.72
CA TYR A 206 -1.92 -19.23 -10.42
C TYR A 206 -2.59 -17.89 -10.09
N ILE A 207 -3.66 -17.52 -10.79
CA ILE A 207 -4.44 -16.30 -10.50
C ILE A 207 -5.03 -16.36 -9.08
N ARG A 208 -5.68 -17.48 -8.73
CA ARG A 208 -6.27 -17.65 -7.38
C ARG A 208 -5.20 -17.62 -6.30
N GLU A 209 -4.07 -18.27 -6.54
CA GLU A 209 -2.95 -18.29 -5.59
C GLU A 209 -2.35 -16.89 -5.42
N SER A 210 -2.12 -16.17 -6.52
CA SER A 210 -1.63 -14.78 -6.49
C SER A 210 -2.55 -13.87 -5.70
N ARG A 211 -3.88 -14.01 -5.84
CA ARG A 211 -4.87 -13.24 -5.07
C ARG A 211 -4.79 -13.54 -3.57
N LYS A 212 -4.60 -14.81 -3.19
CA LYS A 212 -4.45 -15.22 -1.78
C LYS A 212 -3.17 -14.66 -1.18
N ILE A 213 -2.04 -14.85 -1.87
CA ILE A 213 -0.73 -14.36 -1.44
C ILE A 213 -0.75 -12.84 -1.31
N LEU A 214 -1.27 -12.13 -2.31
CA LEU A 214 -1.37 -10.67 -2.29
C LEU A 214 -2.17 -10.17 -1.10
N TRP A 215 -3.34 -10.77 -0.85
CA TRP A 215 -4.16 -10.36 0.28
C TRP A 215 -3.48 -10.64 1.62
N LYS A 216 -2.86 -11.82 1.78
CA LYS A 216 -2.08 -12.17 2.97
C LYS A 216 -0.93 -11.19 3.20
N LEU A 217 -0.15 -10.89 2.16
CA LEU A 217 0.96 -9.94 2.23
C LEU A 217 0.50 -8.55 2.67
N LEU A 218 -0.60 -8.04 2.11
CA LEU A 218 -1.16 -6.74 2.50
C LEU A 218 -1.64 -6.69 3.96
N LEU A 219 -2.10 -7.81 4.50
CA LEU A 219 -2.52 -7.92 5.90
C LEU A 219 -1.34 -8.05 6.88
N GLU A 220 -0.23 -8.64 6.45
CA GLU A 220 0.99 -8.75 7.26
C GLU A 220 1.76 -7.42 7.35
N LEU A 221 1.62 -6.55 6.35
CA LEU A 221 2.26 -5.25 6.35
C LEU A 221 1.54 -4.29 7.32
N PRO A 222 2.27 -3.33 7.93
CA PRO A 222 1.62 -2.21 8.60
C PRO A 222 0.62 -1.55 7.64
N ARG A 223 -0.63 -1.37 8.08
CA ARG A 223 -1.74 -1.03 7.19
C ARG A 223 -1.50 0.24 6.36
N HIS A 224 -0.85 1.24 6.94
CA HIS A 224 -0.47 2.47 6.25
C HIS A 224 0.57 2.23 5.14
N ILE A 225 1.48 1.28 5.32
CA ILE A 225 2.45 0.87 4.29
C ILE A 225 1.72 0.13 3.17
N ALA A 226 0.86 -0.83 3.49
CA ALA A 226 0.05 -1.53 2.49
C ALA A 226 -0.78 -0.54 1.66
N MET A 227 -1.44 0.43 2.30
CA MET A 227 -2.19 1.48 1.61
C MET A 227 -1.28 2.39 0.77
N LYS A 228 -0.09 2.75 1.26
CA LYS A 228 0.90 3.55 0.52
C LYS A 228 1.30 2.86 -0.78
N GLU A 229 1.67 1.57 -0.73
CA GLU A 229 2.06 0.80 -1.91
C GLU A 229 0.90 0.71 -2.92
N LEU A 230 -0.33 0.46 -2.45
CA LEU A 230 -1.52 0.46 -3.31
C LEU A 230 -1.77 1.82 -3.97
N MET A 231 -1.55 2.93 -3.26
CA MET A 231 -1.66 4.27 -3.81
C MET A 231 -0.57 4.57 -4.84
N ILE A 232 0.68 4.14 -4.61
CA ILE A 232 1.77 4.26 -5.60
C ILE A 232 1.41 3.52 -6.89
N LEU A 233 0.94 2.28 -6.79
CA LEU A 233 0.54 1.46 -7.95
C LEU A 233 -0.65 2.03 -8.73
N GLN A 234 -1.46 2.88 -8.11
CA GLN A 234 -2.55 3.60 -8.80
C GLN A 234 -2.08 4.80 -9.63
N GLY A 235 -0.77 5.11 -9.62
CA GLY A 235 -0.21 6.34 -10.19
C GLY A 235 -0.06 7.45 -9.15
N GLY A 236 0.01 7.11 -7.86
CA GLY A 236 0.27 8.05 -6.76
C GLY A 236 -0.97 8.81 -6.30
N THR A 237 -0.74 9.88 -5.54
CA THR A 237 -1.85 10.71 -5.05
C THR A 237 -2.54 11.41 -6.22
N GLN A 238 -3.86 11.55 -6.15
CA GLN A 238 -4.64 12.29 -7.15
C GLN A 238 -4.32 13.80 -7.17
N ILE A 239 -3.42 14.25 -6.28
CA ILE A 239 -3.12 15.65 -6.05
C ILE A 239 -1.92 16.03 -6.89
N ARG A 240 -2.21 16.62 -8.05
CA ARG A 240 -1.19 17.21 -8.90
C ARG A 240 -0.65 18.49 -8.27
N VAL A 241 0.64 18.49 -7.96
CA VAL A 241 1.40 19.64 -7.47
C VAL A 241 2.38 20.06 -8.57
N LYS A 242 2.48 21.35 -8.88
CA LYS A 242 3.47 21.86 -9.83
C LYS A 242 4.88 21.55 -9.31
N GLY A 243 5.71 20.88 -10.11
CA GLY A 243 7.06 20.46 -9.74
C GLY A 243 7.17 19.08 -9.09
N ALA A 244 6.05 18.40 -8.80
CA ALA A 244 6.09 17.01 -8.34
C ALA A 244 6.27 16.04 -9.52
N VAL A 245 7.09 15.00 -9.31
CA VAL A 245 7.26 13.91 -10.27
C VAL A 245 5.91 13.22 -10.47
N GLN A 246 5.37 13.32 -11.68
CA GLN A 246 4.11 12.65 -12.02
C GLN A 246 4.40 11.19 -12.31
N LEU A 247 3.73 10.30 -11.57
CA LEU A 247 3.75 8.88 -11.88
C LEU A 247 2.97 8.62 -13.16
N PRO A 248 3.42 7.67 -14.00
CA PRO A 248 2.67 7.28 -15.18
C PRO A 248 1.29 6.77 -14.77
N LYS A 249 0.31 6.97 -15.66
CA LYS A 249 -1.07 6.54 -15.40
C LYS A 249 -1.13 5.01 -15.42
N ALA A 250 -1.50 4.42 -14.29
CA ALA A 250 -1.71 2.99 -14.18
C ALA A 250 -2.90 2.49 -15.01
N PRO A 251 -2.87 1.23 -15.50
CA PRO A 251 -3.99 0.60 -16.20
C PRO A 251 -5.31 0.71 -15.43
N ILE A 252 -6.44 0.75 -16.15
CA ILE A 252 -7.77 0.88 -15.54
C ILE A 252 -8.04 -0.29 -14.59
N TRP A 253 -7.72 -1.52 -15.02
CA TRP A 253 -7.91 -2.72 -14.20
C TRP A 253 -7.12 -2.63 -12.89
N LEU A 254 -5.87 -2.14 -12.94
CA LEU A 254 -5.02 -2.02 -11.77
C LEU A 254 -5.59 -0.99 -10.80
N ARG A 255 -6.00 0.18 -11.32
CA ARG A 255 -6.60 1.23 -10.49
C ARG A 255 -7.86 0.74 -9.76
N LYS A 256 -8.73 -0.01 -10.45
CA LYS A 256 -9.93 -0.62 -9.87
C LYS A 256 -9.59 -1.67 -8.81
N SER A 257 -8.67 -2.58 -9.10
CA SER A 257 -8.27 -3.64 -8.16
C SER A 257 -7.61 -3.06 -6.89
N CYS A 258 -6.68 -2.11 -7.04
CA CYS A 258 -6.10 -1.39 -5.90
C CYS A 258 -7.17 -0.65 -5.09
N GLY A 259 -8.14 0.00 -5.75
CA GLY A 259 -9.23 0.71 -5.10
C GLY A 259 -10.11 -0.21 -4.25
N ARG A 260 -10.47 -1.38 -4.78
CA ARG A 260 -11.22 -2.41 -4.05
C ARG A 260 -10.46 -2.90 -2.82
N LEU A 261 -9.15 -3.15 -2.95
CA LEU A 261 -8.32 -3.61 -1.83
C LEU A 261 -8.09 -2.52 -0.77
N LEU A 262 -7.91 -1.26 -1.19
CA LEU A 262 -7.86 -0.10 -0.29
C LEU A 262 -9.16 0.02 0.53
N SER A 263 -10.31 -0.02 -0.13
CA SER A 263 -11.61 0.03 0.55
C SER A 263 -11.82 -1.15 1.51
N ARG A 264 -11.33 -2.35 1.17
CA ARG A 264 -11.34 -3.51 2.08
C ARG A 264 -10.42 -3.30 3.29
N LEU A 265 -9.21 -2.77 3.10
CA LEU A 265 -8.28 -2.46 4.19
C LEU A 265 -8.82 -1.35 5.11
N LEU A 266 -9.63 -0.43 4.58
CA LEU A 266 -10.24 0.65 5.35
C LEU A 266 -11.17 0.14 6.46
N VAL A 267 -11.94 -0.91 6.15
CA VAL A 267 -12.95 -1.49 7.06
C VAL A 267 -12.56 -2.87 7.58
N HIS A 268 -11.36 -3.36 7.27
CA HIS A 268 -10.91 -4.64 7.76
C HIS A 268 -10.86 -4.59 9.30
N PRO A 269 -11.56 -5.51 9.99
CA PRO A 269 -11.68 -5.48 11.43
C PRO A 269 -10.30 -5.49 12.05
N VAL A 270 -9.97 -4.42 12.77
CA VAL A 270 -9.00 -4.54 13.85
C VAL A 270 -9.81 -5.16 14.97
N VAL A 271 -9.39 -6.30 15.51
CA VAL A 271 -10.02 -6.86 16.70
C VAL A 271 -9.83 -5.84 17.84
N ILE A 272 -10.85 -5.02 18.09
CA ILE A 272 -10.92 -4.17 19.27
C ILE A 272 -11.42 -5.08 20.39
N ASN A 273 -10.51 -5.87 20.98
CA ASN A 273 -10.82 -6.62 22.19
C ASN A 273 -11.12 -5.59 23.28
N ASN A 274 -12.41 -5.44 23.62
CA ASN A 274 -12.91 -4.66 24.75
C ASN A 274 -12.59 -5.34 26.09
N THR A 275 -11.33 -5.69 26.32
CA THR A 275 -10.85 -6.19 27.61
C THR A 275 -9.46 -5.62 27.88
N ASN A 276 -9.44 -4.58 28.70
CA ASN A 276 -8.31 -4.14 29.52
C ASN A 276 -7.10 -3.50 28.80
N VAL A 277 -6.97 -2.20 29.01
CA VAL A 277 -5.73 -1.43 29.26
C VAL A 277 -4.46 -1.92 28.53
N GLU A 278 -4.42 -1.76 27.20
CA GLU A 278 -3.19 -1.45 26.46
C GLU A 278 -3.51 -0.42 25.36
N LYS A 279 -3.82 0.81 25.81
CA LYS A 279 -4.36 1.92 24.99
C LYS A 279 -3.35 2.60 24.04
N SER A 280 -2.16 2.06 23.78
CA SER A 280 -1.16 2.74 22.94
C SER A 280 -0.73 1.99 21.68
N GLY A 281 -0.88 0.67 21.59
CA GLY A 281 -0.39 -0.10 20.42
C GLY A 281 -1.38 -0.15 19.25
N ASN A 282 -2.68 -0.24 19.54
CA ASN A 282 -3.70 -0.60 18.53
C ASN A 282 -4.42 0.59 17.86
N ALA A 283 -4.31 1.81 18.41
CA ALA A 283 -4.90 3.02 17.81
C ALA A 283 -4.24 3.42 16.47
N HIS A 284 -3.02 2.93 16.21
CA HIS A 284 -2.28 3.17 14.97
C HIS A 284 -2.78 2.35 13.77
N ASN A 285 -3.61 1.33 14.01
CA ASN A 285 -4.03 0.36 12.99
C ASN A 285 -5.47 0.54 12.47
N LEU A 286 -6.10 1.68 12.78
CA LEU A 286 -7.39 2.04 12.17
C LEU A 286 -7.21 2.30 10.68
N GLY A 287 -8.13 1.81 9.85
CA GLY A 287 -8.07 1.95 8.40
C GLY A 287 -8.09 3.40 7.94
N VAL A 288 -8.97 4.24 8.49
CA VAL A 288 -9.03 5.66 8.15
C VAL A 288 -7.72 6.35 8.51
N ARG A 289 -7.23 6.20 9.74
CA ARG A 289 -5.96 6.79 10.18
C ARG A 289 -4.77 6.32 9.31
N SER A 290 -4.76 5.03 8.96
CA SER A 290 -3.74 4.43 8.09
C SER A 290 -3.75 5.04 6.69
N LEU A 291 -4.94 5.29 6.12
CA LEU A 291 -5.09 5.94 4.83
C LEU A 291 -4.55 7.38 4.87
N LEU A 292 -4.84 8.11 5.94
CA LEU A 292 -4.34 9.48 6.10
C LEU A 292 -2.81 9.51 6.24
N LEU A 293 -2.24 8.59 7.03
CA LEU A 293 -0.78 8.43 7.16
C LEU A 293 -0.12 8.08 5.82
N ALA A 294 -0.69 7.11 5.08
CA ALA A 294 -0.21 6.72 3.75
C ALA A 294 -0.21 7.92 2.80
N SER A 295 -1.30 8.69 2.81
CA SER A 295 -1.47 9.87 1.96
C SER A 295 -0.46 10.96 2.27
N LEU A 296 -0.19 11.22 3.56
CA LEU A 296 0.85 12.17 3.97
C LEU A 296 2.24 11.71 3.56
N SER A 297 2.55 10.41 3.67
CA SER A 297 3.86 9.88 3.29
C SER A 297 4.19 10.02 1.78
N LEU A 298 3.19 10.33 0.96
CA LEU A 298 3.32 10.51 -0.49
C LEU A 298 3.28 12.00 -0.91
N CYS A 299 3.10 12.93 0.03
CA CYS A 299 3.02 14.34 -0.30
C CYS A 299 4.42 14.94 -0.53
N PRO A 300 4.64 15.65 -1.66
CA PRO A 300 5.90 16.35 -1.91
C PRO A 300 6.13 17.47 -0.89
N GLY A 301 7.36 17.65 -0.43
CA GLY A 301 7.74 18.68 0.56
C GLY A 301 7.71 18.22 2.02
N ILE A 302 7.22 17.02 2.31
CA ILE A 302 7.42 16.36 3.60
C ILE A 302 8.72 15.57 3.48
N LEU A 303 9.82 16.03 4.08
CA LEU A 303 11.09 15.29 4.14
C LEU A 303 10.95 14.10 5.11
N PRO A 304 11.05 12.83 4.67
CA PRO A 304 11.13 11.71 5.59
C PRO A 304 12.39 10.91 5.24
N SER A 305 13.56 11.34 5.70
CA SER A 305 14.71 10.43 5.72
C SER A 305 14.80 9.69 7.04
N THR A 306 14.43 10.30 8.17
CA THR A 306 14.46 9.65 9.51
C THR A 306 13.63 10.38 10.60
N GLY A 307 12.83 11.42 10.25
CA GLY A 307 12.16 12.29 11.22
C GLY A 307 10.62 12.31 11.14
N PRO A 308 9.92 12.83 12.18
CA PRO A 308 8.45 13.00 12.17
C PRO A 308 8.01 14.01 11.09
N ILE A 309 6.77 13.87 10.61
CA ILE A 309 6.18 14.76 9.59
C ILE A 309 6.00 16.16 10.21
N THR A 310 6.85 17.12 9.86
CA THR A 310 6.93 18.42 10.56
C THR A 310 6.02 19.52 10.00
N SER A 311 5.64 19.49 8.71
CA SER A 311 4.60 20.37 8.18
C SER A 311 4.07 19.89 6.83
N ILE A 312 2.77 20.12 6.58
CA ILE A 312 2.13 19.88 5.29
C ILE A 312 2.10 21.24 4.58
N ASP A 313 2.44 21.29 3.28
CA ASP A 313 2.34 22.53 2.51
C ASP A 313 0.90 23.09 2.60
N PRO A 314 0.70 24.28 3.19
CA PRO A 314 -0.63 24.86 3.40
C PRO A 314 -1.38 25.11 2.08
N ARG A 315 -0.68 25.19 0.94
CA ARG A 315 -1.30 25.38 -0.39
C ARG A 315 -1.97 24.09 -0.89
N ILE A 316 -1.46 22.94 -0.49
CA ILE A 316 -1.93 21.62 -0.95
C ILE A 316 -2.99 21.05 -0.01
N GLN A 317 -2.92 21.44 1.27
CA GLN A 317 -3.72 20.89 2.35
C GLN A 317 -5.25 20.93 2.09
N PRO A 318 -5.88 22.02 1.62
CA PRO A 318 -7.34 22.05 1.40
C PRO A 318 -7.80 21.05 0.32
N LYS A 319 -7.03 20.95 -0.77
CA LYS A 319 -7.31 20.00 -1.85
C LYS A 319 -7.15 18.56 -1.40
N MET A 320 -6.14 18.30 -0.57
CA MET A 320 -5.92 16.99 0.03
C MET A 320 -7.06 16.60 0.98
N ILE A 321 -7.49 17.52 1.83
CA ILE A 321 -8.64 17.31 2.73
C ILE A 321 -9.88 16.93 1.94
N SER A 322 -10.21 17.71 0.91
CA SER A 322 -11.38 17.43 0.06
C SER A 322 -11.25 16.11 -0.70
N THR A 323 -10.07 15.77 -1.22
CA THR A 323 -9.86 14.51 -1.95
C THR A 323 -10.02 13.30 -1.04
N LEU A 324 -9.44 13.33 0.17
CA LEU A 324 -9.53 12.23 1.13
C LEU A 324 -10.94 12.08 1.69
N ALA A 325 -11.61 13.19 1.99
CA ALA A 325 -13.02 13.17 2.38
C ALA A 325 -13.91 12.58 1.28
N ASN A 326 -13.65 12.92 0.01
CA ASN A 326 -14.37 12.32 -1.09
C ASN A 326 -14.12 10.80 -1.17
N ILE A 327 -12.88 10.34 -0.98
CA ILE A 327 -12.55 8.90 -0.95
C ILE A 327 -13.33 8.19 0.18
N LEU A 328 -13.33 8.75 1.39
CA LEU A 328 -13.99 8.17 2.56
C LEU A 328 -15.52 8.14 2.46
N THR A 329 -16.10 9.00 1.62
CA THR A 329 -17.55 9.12 1.39
C THR A 329 -18.02 8.51 0.08
N THR A 330 -17.11 7.94 -0.73
CA THR A 330 -17.47 7.26 -1.99
C THR A 330 -17.84 5.81 -1.71
N ILE A 331 -18.94 5.35 -2.31
CA ILE A 331 -19.38 3.95 -2.21
C ILE A 331 -18.42 3.06 -3.01
N PRO A 332 -17.79 2.04 -2.39
CA PRO A 332 -16.91 1.11 -3.11
C PRO A 332 -17.65 0.26 -4.15
N GLU A 333 -17.03 0.06 -5.32
CA GLU A 333 -17.57 -0.76 -6.43
C GLU A 333 -18.09 -2.15 -5.99
N PHE A 334 -17.41 -2.83 -5.05
CA PHE A 334 -17.75 -4.19 -4.66
C PHE A 334 -19.05 -4.29 -3.84
N LEU A 335 -19.58 -3.17 -3.35
CA LEU A 335 -20.85 -3.13 -2.64
C LEU A 335 -22.06 -3.00 -3.58
N HIS A 336 -21.84 -2.66 -4.85
CA HIS A 336 -22.92 -2.50 -5.86
C HIS A 336 -23.44 -3.83 -6.44
N ASN A 337 -22.85 -4.97 -6.09
CA ASN A 337 -23.06 -6.24 -6.79
C ASN A 337 -24.14 -7.16 -6.18
N SER A 338 -24.91 -6.72 -5.18
CA SER A 338 -26.04 -7.52 -4.68
C SER A 338 -27.30 -7.27 -5.51
N SER A 339 -27.87 -8.32 -6.08
CA SER A 339 -29.12 -8.25 -6.85
C SER A 339 -30.34 -7.86 -6.01
N ASP A 340 -30.25 -8.00 -4.67
CA ASP A 340 -31.30 -7.61 -3.73
C ASP A 340 -31.03 -6.24 -3.11
N ASP A 341 -31.96 -5.30 -3.32
CA ASP A 341 -31.87 -3.91 -2.85
C ASP A 341 -31.74 -3.79 -1.32
N LEU A 342 -32.45 -4.65 -0.57
CA LEU A 342 -32.40 -4.70 0.90
C LEU A 342 -31.05 -5.20 1.44
N THR A 343 -30.43 -6.17 0.77
CA THR A 343 -29.11 -6.69 1.17
C THR A 343 -27.98 -5.72 0.80
N SER A 344 -28.18 -4.95 -0.27
CA SER A 344 -27.29 -3.85 -0.66
C SER A 344 -27.27 -2.75 0.41
N ARG A 345 -28.46 -2.34 0.87
CA ARG A 345 -28.63 -1.26 1.85
C ARG A 345 -27.99 -1.59 3.20
N SER A 346 -28.19 -2.82 3.68
CA SER A 346 -27.54 -3.29 4.91
C SER A 346 -26.01 -3.40 4.78
N SER A 347 -25.49 -3.73 3.60
CA SER A 347 -24.04 -3.80 3.33
C SER A 347 -23.40 -2.40 3.28
N TYR A 348 -24.08 -1.41 2.68
CA TYR A 348 -23.65 -0.02 2.68
C TYR A 348 -23.63 0.57 4.10
N GLU A 349 -24.72 0.37 4.86
CA GLU A 349 -24.82 0.87 6.24
C GLU A 349 -23.72 0.26 7.12
N LYS A 350 -23.45 -1.04 6.99
CA LYS A 350 -22.36 -1.71 7.71
C LYS A 350 -20.98 -1.14 7.35
N TYR A 351 -20.72 -0.89 6.07
CA TYR A 351 -19.45 -0.29 5.62
C TYR A 351 -19.26 1.11 6.23
N PHE A 352 -20.25 2.00 6.04
CA PHE A 352 -20.16 3.37 6.53
C PHE A 352 -20.21 3.44 8.06
N SER A 353 -20.85 2.50 8.75
CA SER A 353 -20.79 2.40 10.21
C SER A 353 -19.35 2.20 10.70
N LEU A 354 -18.60 1.28 10.07
CA LEU A 354 -17.19 1.03 10.40
C LEU A 354 -16.28 2.23 10.10
N VAL A 355 -16.54 2.95 9.00
CA VAL A 355 -15.81 4.19 8.69
C VAL A 355 -16.17 5.28 9.70
N SER A 356 -17.45 5.40 10.04
CA SER A 356 -17.98 6.45 10.92
C SER A 356 -17.42 6.38 12.33
N VAL A 357 -17.34 5.17 12.91
CA VAL A 357 -16.71 4.94 14.22
C VAL A 357 -15.27 5.46 14.24
N GLN A 358 -14.50 5.18 13.19
CA GLN A 358 -13.10 5.63 13.08
C GLN A 358 -12.98 7.16 12.94
N LEU A 359 -13.90 7.79 12.19
CA LEU A 359 -13.95 9.26 12.07
C LEU A 359 -14.24 9.93 13.41
N LEU A 360 -15.23 9.41 14.15
CA LEU A 360 -15.59 9.91 15.47
C LEU A 360 -14.45 9.73 16.47
N GLU A 361 -13.67 8.65 16.38
CA GLU A 361 -12.50 8.44 17.22
C GLU A 361 -11.41 9.50 16.96
N ILE A 362 -11.14 9.83 15.69
CA ILE A 362 -10.20 10.90 15.32
C ILE A 362 -10.65 12.25 15.88
N ILE A 363 -11.94 12.55 15.78
CA ILE A 363 -12.55 13.78 16.30
C ILE A 363 -12.42 13.84 17.83
N ASN A 364 -12.79 12.76 18.52
CA ASN A 364 -12.74 12.68 19.98
C ASN A 364 -11.30 12.76 20.52
N ALA A 365 -10.33 12.18 19.81
CA ALA A 365 -8.92 12.26 20.19
C ALA A 365 -8.41 13.72 20.18
N LYS A 366 -8.86 14.54 19.22
CA LYS A 366 -8.50 15.96 19.14
C LYS A 366 -9.16 16.80 20.24
N ILE A 367 -10.42 16.50 20.57
CA ILE A 367 -11.19 17.21 21.60
C ILE A 367 -10.57 17.00 23.00
N ASN A 368 -10.01 15.81 23.26
CA ASN A 368 -9.44 15.47 24.57
C ASN A 368 -7.93 15.72 24.68
N THR A 369 -7.25 16.23 23.65
CA THR A 369 -5.80 16.49 23.72
C THR A 369 -5.53 17.80 24.46
N THR A 370 -4.87 17.73 25.62
CA THR A 370 -4.40 18.91 26.37
C THR A 370 -3.19 19.55 25.66
N PRO A 371 -3.02 20.89 25.73
CA PRO A 371 -2.04 21.65 24.94
C PRO A 371 -0.55 21.38 25.25
N ASN A 372 -0.22 20.44 26.15
CA ASN A 372 1.15 20.18 26.62
C ASN A 372 1.91 19.08 25.85
N THR A 373 1.50 18.73 24.63
CA THR A 373 2.19 17.72 23.82
C THR A 373 2.83 18.33 22.56
N GLN A 374 4.07 17.90 22.30
CA GLN A 374 5.00 18.35 21.25
C GLN A 374 4.33 18.87 19.97
N THR A 375 4.77 20.06 19.52
CA THR A 375 4.24 20.85 18.41
C THR A 375 4.06 20.08 17.08
N ASP A 376 4.90 19.08 16.82
CA ASP A 376 4.97 18.40 15.52
C ASP A 376 3.85 17.34 15.35
N SER A 377 3.43 16.72 16.45
CA SER A 377 2.26 15.81 16.47
C SER A 377 0.93 16.56 16.26
N LEU A 378 0.90 17.85 16.63
CA LEU A 378 -0.30 18.67 16.58
C LEU A 378 -0.75 18.99 15.15
N ALA A 379 0.19 19.24 14.23
CA ALA A 379 -0.12 19.58 12.84
C ALA A 379 -0.74 18.40 12.09
N VAL A 380 -0.18 17.20 12.25
CA VAL A 380 -0.72 15.95 11.68
C VAL A 380 -2.09 15.63 12.29
N ALA A 381 -2.23 15.76 13.61
CA ALA A 381 -3.52 15.56 14.29
C ALA A 381 -4.58 16.56 13.81
N HIS A 382 -4.21 17.83 13.60
CA HIS A 382 -5.12 18.84 13.07
C HIS A 382 -5.53 18.55 11.62
N PHE A 383 -4.60 18.09 10.79
CA PHE A 383 -4.92 17.64 9.45
C PHE A 383 -5.91 16.46 9.46
N PHE A 384 -5.70 15.45 10.31
CA PHE A 384 -6.62 14.31 10.42
C PHE A 384 -8.01 14.74 10.88
N TYR A 385 -8.06 15.64 11.86
CA TYR A 385 -9.29 16.23 12.33
C TYR A 385 -10.05 16.94 11.19
N ASN A 386 -9.37 17.76 10.39
CA ASN A 386 -10.01 18.48 9.28
C ASN A 386 -10.53 17.54 8.18
N VAL A 387 -9.80 16.46 7.88
CA VAL A 387 -10.30 15.41 6.97
C VAL A 387 -11.54 14.74 7.55
N ALA A 388 -11.55 14.45 8.85
CA ALA A 388 -12.68 13.79 9.49
C ALA A 388 -13.94 14.66 9.46
N ILE A 389 -13.83 15.94 9.81
CA ILE A 389 -14.96 16.88 9.76
C ILE A 389 -15.48 17.06 8.33
N LYS A 390 -14.59 17.21 7.34
CA LYS A 390 -15.01 17.31 5.93
C LYS A 390 -15.69 16.02 5.45
N SER A 391 -15.23 14.86 5.91
CA SER A 391 -15.86 13.56 5.59
C SER A 391 -17.25 13.44 6.19
N VAL A 392 -17.43 13.86 7.45
CA VAL A 392 -18.75 13.90 8.12
C VAL A 392 -19.70 14.79 7.34
N HIS A 393 -19.26 15.99 6.98
CA HIS A 393 -20.02 16.93 6.17
C HIS A 393 -20.47 16.30 4.85
N ASP A 394 -19.52 15.80 4.07
CA ASP A 394 -19.79 15.27 2.73
C ASP A 394 -20.70 14.03 2.79
N LEU A 395 -20.59 13.20 3.84
CA LEU A 395 -21.48 12.06 4.02
C LEU A 395 -22.92 12.49 4.34
N CYS A 396 -23.11 13.51 5.19
CA CYS A 396 -24.43 14.05 5.52
C CYS A 396 -25.09 14.72 4.31
N GLN A 397 -24.32 15.45 3.50
CA GLN A 397 -24.80 16.13 2.29
C GLN A 397 -25.16 15.13 1.17
N LYS A 398 -24.29 14.17 0.85
CA LYS A 398 -24.55 13.18 -0.20
C LYS A 398 -25.78 12.31 0.10
N SER A 399 -26.05 12.06 1.38
CA SER A 399 -27.20 11.25 1.80
C SER A 399 -28.52 12.04 1.84
N SER A 400 -28.49 13.38 1.91
CA SER A 400 -29.70 14.21 1.69
C SER A 400 -30.12 14.30 0.22
N GLU A 401 -29.18 14.14 -0.71
CA GLU A 401 -29.46 14.19 -2.15
C GLU A 401 -30.07 12.88 -2.68
N ILE A 402 -29.85 11.75 -2.01
CA ILE A 402 -30.25 10.42 -2.49
C ILE A 402 -31.69 10.07 -2.07
N ASN A 403 -32.18 10.52 -0.91
CA ASN A 403 -33.52 10.20 -0.43
C ASN A 403 -34.13 11.38 0.35
N GLY A 404 -35.25 11.92 -0.11
CA GLY A 404 -36.01 12.99 0.54
C GLY A 404 -36.78 12.58 1.80
N ASN A 405 -36.35 11.55 2.54
CA ASN A 405 -36.98 11.06 3.78
C ASN A 405 -35.93 10.71 4.85
N ASP A 406 -36.36 10.70 6.12
CA ASP A 406 -35.66 10.57 7.41
C ASP A 406 -34.52 9.53 7.57
N ASP A 407 -34.21 8.71 6.56
CA ASP A 407 -33.17 7.68 6.58
C ASP A 407 -31.82 8.17 6.06
N ASN A 408 -31.42 9.38 6.44
CA ASN A 408 -30.10 9.88 6.11
C ASN A 408 -29.04 9.13 6.96
N ILE A 409 -28.34 8.18 6.32
CA ILE A 409 -27.29 7.35 6.94
C ILE A 409 -26.18 8.22 7.54
N GLY A 410 -25.83 9.35 6.90
CA GLY A 410 -24.84 10.28 7.44
C GLY A 410 -25.30 10.91 8.76
N LYS A 411 -26.55 11.37 8.83
CA LYS A 411 -27.15 11.92 10.06
C LYS A 411 -27.20 10.86 11.16
N LYS A 412 -27.68 9.66 10.83
CA LYS A 412 -27.79 8.53 11.76
C LYS A 412 -26.44 8.13 12.36
N LEU A 413 -25.42 7.95 11.52
CA LEU A 413 -24.13 7.36 11.93
C LEU A 413 -23.12 8.38 12.46
N LEU A 414 -23.22 9.65 12.05
CA LEU A 414 -22.19 10.65 12.35
C LEU A 414 -22.74 11.88 13.07
N LEU A 415 -23.86 12.45 12.62
CA LEU A 415 -24.37 13.70 13.20
C LEU A 415 -24.85 13.51 14.64
N TRP A 416 -25.71 12.54 14.91
CA TRP A 416 -26.22 12.32 16.28
C TRP A 416 -25.12 11.96 17.29
N PRO A 417 -24.18 11.04 16.98
CA PRO A 417 -23.04 10.79 17.87
C PRO A 417 -22.16 12.02 18.10
N LEU A 418 -21.95 12.86 17.08
CA LEU A 418 -21.17 14.09 17.19
C LEU A 418 -21.86 15.10 18.12
N ILE A 419 -23.18 15.26 18.01
CA ILE A 419 -23.97 16.10 18.92
C ILE A 419 -23.82 15.61 20.36
N GLY A 420 -23.90 14.29 20.58
CA GLY A 420 -23.67 13.70 21.90
C GLY A 420 -22.28 13.97 22.47
N LEU A 421 -21.23 13.89 21.64
CA LEU A 421 -19.85 14.24 22.01
C LEU A 421 -19.71 15.72 22.40
N LEU A 422 -20.28 16.62 21.61
CA LEU A 422 -20.24 18.06 21.85
C LEU A 422 -21.00 18.45 23.12
N ARG A 423 -22.18 17.85 23.36
CA ARG A 423 -22.95 18.06 24.60
C ARG A 423 -22.14 17.65 25.83
N LYS A 424 -21.47 16.49 25.79
CA LYS A 424 -20.59 16.03 26.88
C LYS A 424 -19.43 17.00 27.12
N PHE A 425 -18.80 17.49 26.07
CA PHE A 425 -17.72 18.47 26.21
C PHE A 425 -18.19 19.79 26.82
N CYS A 426 -19.36 20.29 26.37
CA CYS A 426 -19.94 21.52 26.91
C CYS A 426 -20.32 21.38 28.39
N GLN A 427 -20.88 20.23 28.79
CA GLN A 427 -21.18 19.92 30.20
C GLN A 427 -19.93 19.84 31.07
N ILE A 428 -18.80 19.37 30.53
CA ILE A 428 -17.50 19.35 31.23
C ILE A 428 -16.92 20.77 31.38
N SER A 429 -17.17 21.65 30.41
CA SER A 429 -16.74 23.06 30.47
C SER A 429 -17.64 23.94 31.37
N SER A 430 -18.88 23.53 31.64
CA SER A 430 -19.87 24.29 32.40
C SER A 430 -19.83 24.01 33.91
N VAL A 431 -18.68 24.23 34.54
CA VAL A 431 -18.63 24.59 35.99
C VAL A 431 -18.95 26.09 36.16
N VAL A 432 -19.88 26.61 35.36
CA VAL A 432 -20.39 27.98 35.42
C VAL A 432 -21.91 27.92 35.36
N SER A 433 -22.53 28.63 36.30
CA SER A 433 -23.92 28.54 36.75
C SER A 433 -24.99 28.55 35.65
N GLU A 434 -26.04 27.73 35.85
CA GLU A 434 -27.23 27.48 35.03
C GLU A 434 -28.00 28.73 34.51
N LYS A 435 -27.66 29.96 34.93
CA LYS A 435 -28.35 31.19 34.50
C LYS A 435 -27.78 31.83 33.22
N GLU A 436 -26.68 31.34 32.66
CA GLU A 436 -26.12 31.87 31.39
C GLU A 436 -26.48 31.06 30.13
N LEU A 437 -27.15 29.91 30.26
CA LEU A 437 -27.41 28.98 29.14
C LEU A 437 -28.20 29.60 27.97
N VAL A 438 -29.06 30.59 28.22
CA VAL A 438 -29.88 31.24 27.18
C VAL A 438 -29.07 32.30 26.39
N LYS A 439 -27.97 32.83 26.95
CA LYS A 439 -27.06 33.75 26.25
C LYS A 439 -25.92 33.03 25.53
N ASP A 440 -25.67 31.76 25.82
CA ASP A 440 -24.57 30.99 25.25
C ASP A 440 -24.87 30.36 23.87
N ASN A 441 -26.06 30.54 23.29
CA ASN A 441 -26.33 30.13 21.89
C ASN A 441 -25.39 30.82 20.87
N CYS A 442 -24.96 32.07 21.16
CA CYS A 442 -23.93 32.74 20.38
C CYS A 442 -22.55 32.13 20.60
N LYS A 443 -22.19 31.68 21.82
CA LYS A 443 -20.91 30.99 22.06
C LYS A 443 -20.91 29.58 21.50
N PHE A 444 -22.02 28.85 21.56
CA PHE A 444 -22.17 27.52 20.99
C PHE A 444 -22.11 27.55 19.47
N SER A 445 -22.75 28.53 18.81
CA SER A 445 -22.56 28.77 17.38
C SER A 445 -21.13 29.22 17.08
N HIS A 446 -20.53 30.16 17.82
CA HIS A 446 -19.12 30.54 17.63
C HIS A 446 -18.15 29.37 17.86
N PHE A 447 -18.48 28.44 18.77
CA PHE A 447 -17.75 27.22 19.09
C PHE A 447 -17.90 26.19 17.97
N LEU A 448 -19.12 25.95 17.47
CA LEU A 448 -19.37 25.14 16.27
C LEU A 448 -18.67 25.71 15.02
N PHE A 449 -18.66 27.05 14.87
CA PHE A 449 -17.92 27.77 13.83
C PHE A 449 -16.39 27.63 14.03
N SER A 450 -15.90 27.66 15.27
CA SER A 450 -14.47 27.44 15.59
C SER A 450 -14.02 26.00 15.33
N PHE A 451 -14.94 25.03 15.41
CA PHE A 451 -14.71 23.62 15.06
C PHE A 451 -15.09 23.29 13.60
N TYR A 452 -15.40 24.29 12.75
CA TYR A 452 -15.78 24.11 11.33
C TYR A 452 -16.90 23.09 11.11
N ILE A 453 -17.89 23.04 11.99
CA ILE A 453 -19.08 22.21 11.77
C ILE A 453 -19.99 22.92 10.76
N CYS A 454 -20.47 22.19 9.76
CA CYS A 454 -21.20 22.73 8.60
C CYS A 454 -22.45 23.55 9.00
N PRO A 455 -22.78 24.64 8.28
CA PRO A 455 -24.02 25.40 8.46
C PRO A 455 -25.29 24.54 8.51
N PHE A 456 -25.38 23.49 7.69
CA PHE A 456 -26.51 22.54 7.70
C PHE A 456 -26.59 21.73 9.00
N CYS A 457 -25.45 21.27 9.52
CA CYS A 457 -25.38 20.62 10.83
C CYS A 457 -25.67 21.62 11.95
N ILE A 458 -25.26 22.89 11.81
CA ILE A 458 -25.56 23.95 12.76
C ILE A 458 -27.07 24.22 12.81
N GLU A 459 -27.75 24.31 11.65
CA GLU A 459 -29.21 24.50 11.57
C GLU A 459 -29.98 23.34 12.22
N GLU A 460 -29.65 22.08 11.90
CA GLU A 460 -30.30 20.92 12.56
C GLU A 460 -30.03 20.84 14.06
N ILE A 461 -28.82 21.23 14.50
CA ILE A 461 -28.48 21.32 15.92
C ILE A 461 -29.28 22.45 16.59
N TYR A 462 -29.47 23.57 15.90
CA TYR A 462 -30.25 24.71 16.38
C TYR A 462 -31.75 24.36 16.53
N ASP A 463 -32.30 23.59 15.60
CA ASP A 463 -33.69 23.15 15.67
C ASP A 463 -33.92 22.08 16.74
N THR A 464 -32.96 21.19 16.98
CA THR A 464 -33.04 20.15 18.04
C THR A 464 -32.71 20.64 19.44
N THR A 465 -32.19 21.86 19.61
CA THR A 465 -31.94 22.50 20.91
C THR A 465 -33.04 23.49 21.32
N LYS A 466 -33.98 23.79 20.41
CA LYS A 466 -35.20 24.56 20.67
C LYS A 466 -36.37 23.71 21.19
N GLN A 467 -36.33 22.39 21.01
CA GLN A 467 -37.20 21.42 21.68
C GLN A 467 -36.55 20.99 23.00
#